data_AF-A0A7S1RR99-F1
#
_entry.id   AF-A0A7S1RR99-F1
#
_cell.length_a   1.000
_cell.length_b   1.000
_cell.length_c   1.000
_cell.angle_alpha   90.00
_cell.angle_beta   90.00
_cell.angle_gamma   90.00
#
_symmetry.space_group_name_H-M   'P 1'
#
loop_
_entity.id
_entity.type
_entity.pdbx_description
1 polymer ?
#
loop_
_entity_poly.entity_id
_entity_poly.type
_entity_poly.pdbx_seq_one_letter_code
_entity_poly.pdbx_strand_id
1 'polypeptide(L)'
;LLHQQLACGGDASGLRLHRERPELPEAQSQSTPSESRKLRALAVHGAASNSNLMRFQTTMLRKALGKDIEWLFPDGPVPWAPNEEGEDRGDAAVKDHFARRSAFEERIAGDKPFRSWFELDHEWYFRPTEASKEAAVASMVDYIERQEPIDFVVAFQQSASLMNVVSERFRRAKGSVPWQMNVHFCSTPCNDEDTDQIEEPLPTPTFLVECPATHWYEKARAVYPRLFSSLEVLEHEDGFVFPSTPPRATELYAHLAEQVRRHCDPALRAEEPPAVGPPALRDDERVRVRDTELW
;
A
#
# COMPACT_ATOMS: atom_id res chain seq x y z
N LEU A 1 15.10 -12.08 -51.03
CA LEU A 1 14.54 -12.17 -52.39
C LEU A 1 13.20 -12.92 -52.34
N LEU A 2 12.12 -12.24 -51.95
CA LEU A 2 10.83 -12.24 -52.64
C LEU A 2 9.85 -11.32 -51.86
N HIS A 3 9.03 -10.64 -52.64
CA HIS A 3 8.04 -9.62 -52.28
C HIS A 3 6.91 -10.11 -51.37
N GLN A 4 6.32 -9.21 -50.57
CA GLN A 4 4.96 -8.73 -50.85
C GLN A 4 4.59 -7.46 -50.06
N GLN A 5 4.28 -6.42 -50.82
CA GLN A 5 3.50 -5.26 -50.40
C GLN A 5 2.03 -5.66 -50.35
N LEU A 6 1.32 -5.23 -49.31
CA LEU A 6 -0.11 -4.94 -49.38
C LEU A 6 -0.35 -3.58 -48.74
N ALA A 7 -0.70 -2.63 -49.59
CA ALA A 7 -1.31 -1.37 -49.21
C ALA A 7 -2.81 -1.60 -49.05
N CYS A 8 -3.39 -1.15 -47.95
CA CYS A 8 -4.80 -0.80 -47.85
C CYS A 8 -4.89 0.50 -47.04
N GLY A 9 -5.24 1.58 -47.72
CA GLY A 9 -5.73 2.80 -47.09
C GLY A 9 -7.12 2.56 -46.53
N GLY A 10 -7.36 3.09 -45.34
CA GLY A 10 -8.65 3.09 -44.68
C GLY A 10 -8.75 4.35 -43.83
N ASP A 11 -9.51 5.30 -44.34
CA ASP A 11 -9.90 6.55 -43.71
C ASP A 11 -10.63 6.23 -42.38
N ALA A 12 -10.04 6.61 -41.24
CA ALA A 12 -10.63 6.44 -39.91
C ALA A 12 -11.00 7.80 -39.33
N SER A 13 -11.85 8.52 -40.05
CA SER A 13 -12.55 9.68 -39.53
C SER A 13 -13.87 9.23 -38.87
N GLY A 14 -13.98 9.49 -37.57
CA GLY A 14 -15.27 9.68 -36.90
C GLY A 14 -15.90 8.45 -36.25
N LEU A 15 -15.52 8.19 -35.00
CA LEU A 15 -16.45 7.65 -33.99
C LEU A 15 -15.92 8.04 -32.60
N ARG A 16 -16.22 9.28 -32.18
CA ARG A 16 -16.18 9.64 -30.75
C ARG A 16 -17.38 9.00 -30.09
N LEU A 17 -17.18 7.81 -29.53
CA LEU A 17 -18.11 7.24 -28.55
C LEU A 17 -18.06 8.14 -27.31
N HIS A 18 -19.07 9.00 -27.18
CA HIS A 18 -19.39 9.63 -25.91
C HIS A 18 -19.81 8.52 -24.95
N ARG A 19 -18.84 8.00 -24.17
CA ARG A 19 -19.15 7.28 -22.94
C ARG A 19 -19.69 8.33 -21.97
N GLU A 20 -20.99 8.32 -21.75
CA GLU A 20 -21.59 8.99 -20.60
C GLU A 20 -20.87 8.48 -19.35
N ARG A 21 -20.24 9.40 -18.62
CA ARG A 21 -19.55 9.11 -17.37
C ARG A 21 -20.68 8.78 -16.38
N PRO A 22 -20.81 7.54 -15.87
CA PRO A 22 -21.86 7.22 -14.92
C PRO A 22 -21.72 8.16 -13.72
N GLU A 23 -22.83 8.76 -13.31
CA GLU A 23 -22.87 9.59 -12.09
C GLU A 23 -22.33 8.74 -10.93
N LEU A 24 -21.20 9.19 -10.37
CA LEU A 24 -20.59 8.52 -9.23
C LEU A 24 -21.60 8.53 -8.08
N PRO A 25 -21.86 7.38 -7.43
CA PRO A 25 -22.75 7.36 -6.27
C PRO A 25 -22.27 8.38 -5.23
N GLU A 26 -23.21 9.11 -4.62
CA GLU A 26 -22.92 10.03 -3.52
C GLU A 26 -22.01 9.33 -2.51
N ALA A 27 -20.86 9.96 -2.21
CA ALA A 27 -19.86 9.42 -1.32
C ALA A 27 -20.53 9.00 -0.01
N GLN A 28 -20.56 7.70 0.25
CA GLN A 28 -21.16 7.16 1.47
C GLN A 28 -20.47 7.82 2.66
N SER A 29 -21.27 8.47 3.50
CA SER A 29 -20.80 9.15 4.71
C SER A 29 -19.98 8.15 5.53
N GLN A 30 -18.67 8.37 5.59
CA GLN A 30 -17.79 7.66 6.50
C GLN A 30 -18.42 7.73 7.89
N SER A 31 -18.74 6.57 8.48
CA SER A 31 -19.38 6.51 9.79
C SER A 31 -18.53 7.31 10.78
N THR A 32 -19.07 8.42 11.28
CA THR A 32 -18.36 9.23 12.27
C THR A 32 -18.07 8.35 13.48
N PRO A 33 -16.81 8.25 13.93
CA PRO A 33 -16.51 7.46 15.10
C PRO A 33 -17.32 7.98 16.28
N SER A 34 -18.11 7.12 16.92
CA SER A 34 -18.74 7.49 18.18
C SER A 34 -17.63 7.91 19.15
N GLU A 35 -17.79 9.04 19.84
CA GLU A 35 -16.79 9.63 20.75
C GLU A 35 -16.27 8.69 21.87
N SER A 36 -16.81 7.47 21.99
CA SER A 36 -16.48 6.49 23.02
C SER A 36 -15.70 5.26 22.53
N ARG A 37 -15.43 5.08 21.22
CA ARG A 37 -14.72 3.88 20.74
C ARG A 37 -13.21 4.08 20.67
N LYS A 38 -12.46 2.99 20.90
CA LYS A 38 -11.02 2.94 20.60
C LYS A 38 -10.79 3.07 19.09
N LEU A 39 -9.64 3.64 18.72
CA LEU A 39 -9.18 3.57 17.33
C LEU A 39 -8.84 2.11 16.99
N ARG A 40 -9.05 1.72 15.73
CA ARG A 40 -8.81 0.36 15.23
C ARG A 40 -7.78 0.39 14.12
N ALA A 41 -6.68 -0.31 14.34
CA ALA A 41 -5.56 -0.42 13.41
C ALA A 41 -5.58 -1.80 12.73
N LEU A 42 -5.53 -1.83 11.40
CA LEU A 42 -5.30 -3.05 10.64
C LEU A 42 -3.81 -3.21 10.35
N ALA A 43 -3.14 -4.15 11.02
CA ALA A 43 -1.71 -4.41 10.85
C ALA A 43 -1.47 -5.68 10.04
N VAL A 44 -1.03 -5.50 8.80
CA VAL A 44 -0.88 -6.54 7.77
C VAL A 44 0.61 -6.90 7.61
N HIS A 45 0.94 -8.18 7.76
CA HIS A 45 2.32 -8.66 7.79
C HIS A 45 2.95 -8.77 6.38
N GLY A 46 4.28 -8.82 6.27
CA GLY A 46 4.95 -9.14 5.00
C GLY A 46 4.90 -10.62 4.64
N ALA A 47 5.51 -11.02 3.52
CA ALA A 47 5.73 -12.43 3.22
C ALA A 47 6.62 -13.12 4.26
N ALA A 48 6.61 -14.46 4.24
CA ALA A 48 7.40 -15.28 5.17
C ALA A 48 7.17 -14.89 6.65
N SER A 49 5.95 -14.52 7.01
CA SER A 49 5.62 -13.96 8.33
C SER A 49 4.25 -14.44 8.82
N ASN A 50 3.82 -13.96 9.98
CA ASN A 50 2.47 -14.15 10.49
C ASN A 50 2.09 -13.01 11.46
N SER A 51 0.87 -13.05 11.94
CA SER A 51 0.29 -12.10 12.90
C SER A 51 1.05 -12.02 14.24
N ASN A 52 1.74 -13.06 14.68
CA ASN A 52 2.57 -12.98 15.90
C ASN A 52 3.84 -12.13 15.63
N LEU A 53 4.48 -12.35 14.49
CA LEU A 53 5.63 -11.54 14.05
C LEU A 53 5.24 -10.09 13.82
N MET A 54 4.12 -9.82 13.13
CA MET A 54 3.66 -8.45 12.93
C MET A 54 3.30 -7.75 14.24
N ARG A 55 2.68 -8.48 15.18
CA ARG A 55 2.43 -7.96 16.53
C ARG A 55 3.73 -7.61 17.27
N PHE A 56 4.77 -8.42 17.10
CA PHE A 56 6.09 -8.15 17.67
C PHE A 56 6.75 -6.94 16.99
N GLN A 57 6.79 -6.91 15.66
CA GLN A 57 7.38 -5.83 14.85
C GLN A 57 6.75 -4.47 15.15
N THR A 58 5.44 -4.43 15.34
CA THR A 58 4.70 -3.20 15.68
C THR A 58 4.85 -2.74 17.14
N THR A 59 5.62 -3.43 17.99
CA THR A 59 5.69 -3.13 19.44
C THR A 59 6.05 -1.68 19.73
N MET A 60 7.04 -1.10 19.03
CA MET A 60 7.45 0.28 19.27
C MET A 60 6.39 1.30 18.83
N LEU A 61 5.78 1.10 17.66
CA LEU A 61 4.66 1.91 17.18
C LEU A 61 3.47 1.84 18.15
N ARG A 62 3.10 0.63 18.58
CA ARG A 62 2.04 0.40 19.59
C ARG A 62 2.33 1.11 20.90
N LYS A 63 3.58 1.11 21.36
CA LYS A 63 4.00 1.83 22.56
C LYS A 63 3.85 3.34 22.39
N ALA A 64 4.22 3.90 21.24
CA ALA A 64 4.10 5.33 20.95
C ALA A 64 2.62 5.78 20.85
N LEU A 65 1.77 4.94 20.27
CA LEU A 65 0.34 5.18 20.13
C LEU A 65 -0.45 5.02 21.43
N GLY A 66 0.04 4.19 22.37
CA GLY A 66 -0.60 3.95 23.65
C GLY A 66 -1.63 2.81 23.63
N LYS A 67 -2.47 2.76 24.67
CA LYS A 67 -3.38 1.64 24.98
C LYS A 67 -4.80 1.79 24.41
N ASP A 68 -5.06 2.90 23.73
CA ASP A 68 -6.38 3.31 23.25
C ASP A 68 -6.62 2.91 21.79
N ILE A 69 -5.79 1.99 21.29
CA ILE A 69 -5.91 1.41 19.96
C ILE A 69 -6.11 -0.10 20.08
N GLU A 70 -7.15 -0.60 19.41
CA GLU A 70 -7.38 -2.01 19.15
C GLU A 70 -6.67 -2.39 17.84
N TRP A 71 -5.98 -3.54 17.86
CA TRP A 71 -5.14 -3.98 16.74
C TRP A 71 -5.66 -5.28 16.15
N LEU A 72 -5.87 -5.27 14.84
CA LEU A 72 -6.23 -6.43 14.04
C LEU A 72 -4.99 -6.94 13.31
N PHE A 73 -4.73 -8.24 13.39
CA PHE A 73 -3.57 -8.89 12.75
C PHE A 73 -4.05 -10.11 11.96
N PRO A 74 -4.54 -9.94 10.72
CA PRO A 74 -4.90 -11.07 9.87
C PRO A 74 -3.65 -11.84 9.43
N ASP A 75 -3.82 -13.13 9.15
CA ASP A 75 -2.79 -13.97 8.54
C ASP A 75 -3.07 -14.11 7.03
N GLY A 76 -2.02 -14.09 6.21
CA GLY A 76 -2.13 -14.27 4.75
C GLY A 76 -2.60 -15.68 4.36
N PRO A 77 -3.33 -15.82 3.24
CA PRO A 77 -3.94 -17.09 2.86
C PRO A 77 -2.92 -18.09 2.31
N VAL A 78 -1.81 -17.62 1.73
CA VAL A 78 -0.84 -18.47 1.04
C VAL A 78 0.15 -19.06 2.04
N PRO A 79 0.29 -20.40 2.13
CA PRO A 79 1.37 -21.02 2.89
C PRO A 79 2.74 -20.57 2.35
N TRP A 80 3.68 -20.25 3.26
CA TRP A 80 5.06 -19.99 2.87
C TRP A 80 5.97 -21.12 3.36
N ALA A 81 6.95 -21.48 2.53
CA ALA A 81 8.02 -22.40 2.88
C ALA A 81 9.37 -21.84 2.42
N PRO A 82 10.46 -22.11 3.16
CA PRO A 82 11.79 -21.74 2.70
C PRO A 82 12.21 -22.59 1.50
N ASN A 83 13.20 -22.12 0.74
CA ASN A 83 13.82 -22.92 -0.30
C ASN A 83 14.46 -24.19 0.28
N GLU A 84 14.45 -25.26 -0.52
CA GLU A 84 15.25 -26.45 -0.22
C GLU A 84 16.74 -26.14 -0.34
N GLU A 85 17.57 -26.84 0.45
CA GLU A 85 19.02 -26.67 0.40
C GLU A 85 19.54 -26.99 -1.02
N GLY A 86 20.20 -26.00 -1.65
CA GLY A 86 20.77 -26.13 -2.98
C GLY A 86 19.95 -25.55 -4.14
N GLU A 87 18.74 -25.04 -3.88
CA GLU A 87 17.98 -24.30 -4.90
C GLU A 87 18.55 -22.88 -5.09
N ASP A 88 19.23 -22.64 -6.22
CA ASP A 88 19.64 -21.28 -6.61
C ASP A 88 18.50 -20.58 -7.36
N ARG A 89 17.69 -19.80 -6.64
CA ARG A 89 16.58 -19.02 -7.21
C ARG A 89 16.97 -17.62 -7.69
N GLY A 90 18.25 -17.39 -8.01
CA GLY A 90 18.69 -16.18 -8.72
C GLY A 90 18.94 -14.96 -7.81
N ASP A 91 18.20 -13.87 -8.03
CA ASP A 91 18.45 -12.52 -7.48
C ASP A 91 18.47 -12.48 -5.93
N ALA A 92 19.25 -11.54 -5.37
CA ALA A 92 19.39 -11.37 -3.92
C ALA A 92 18.05 -11.17 -3.20
N ALA A 93 17.12 -10.42 -3.80
CA ALA A 93 15.79 -10.26 -3.24
C ALA A 93 15.03 -11.60 -3.16
N VAL A 94 15.13 -12.46 -4.19
CA VAL A 94 14.51 -13.80 -4.22
C VAL A 94 15.08 -14.66 -3.12
N LYS A 95 16.41 -14.63 -2.96
CA LYS A 95 17.09 -15.34 -1.88
C LYS A 95 16.61 -14.89 -0.51
N ASP A 96 16.49 -13.58 -0.27
CA ASP A 96 16.00 -13.04 1.01
C ASP A 96 14.53 -13.42 1.29
N HIS A 97 13.68 -13.45 0.27
CA HIS A 97 12.26 -13.80 0.41
C HIS A 97 12.06 -15.26 0.81
N PHE A 98 12.84 -16.18 0.24
CA PHE A 98 12.74 -17.62 0.50
C PHE A 98 13.79 -18.14 1.49
N ALA A 99 14.59 -17.26 2.08
CA ALA A 99 15.55 -17.63 3.11
C ALA A 99 14.81 -18.22 4.32
N ARG A 100 15.39 -19.28 4.88
CA ARG A 100 14.93 -19.87 6.13
C ARG A 100 14.90 -18.80 7.22
N ARG A 101 13.78 -18.75 7.94
CA ARG A 101 13.59 -17.82 9.04
C ARG A 101 14.53 -18.18 10.19
N SER A 102 15.01 -17.16 10.90
CA SER A 102 15.91 -17.34 12.03
C SER A 102 15.21 -18.06 13.19
N ALA A 103 15.98 -18.72 14.05
CA ALA A 103 15.43 -19.34 15.28
C ALA A 103 14.72 -18.32 16.18
N PHE A 104 15.10 -17.04 16.11
CA PHE A 104 14.42 -15.95 16.81
C PHE A 104 13.04 -15.67 16.22
N GLU A 105 12.92 -15.58 14.89
CA GLU A 105 11.64 -15.43 14.21
C GLU A 105 10.73 -16.65 14.42
N GLU A 106 11.26 -17.87 14.34
CA GLU A 106 10.52 -19.12 14.64
C GLU A 106 9.96 -19.08 16.07
N ARG A 107 10.75 -18.62 17.05
CA ARG A 107 10.29 -18.46 18.43
C ARG A 107 9.18 -17.42 18.59
N ILE A 108 9.23 -16.31 17.85
CA ILE A 108 8.17 -15.29 17.89
C ILE A 108 6.91 -15.79 17.20
N ALA A 109 7.06 -16.49 16.06
CA ALA A 109 5.96 -17.11 15.33
C ALA A 109 5.18 -18.07 16.22
N GLY A 110 5.86 -18.81 17.10
CA GLY A 110 5.25 -19.82 17.96
C GLY A 110 4.68 -20.96 17.13
N ASP A 111 3.47 -21.42 17.45
CA ASP A 111 2.82 -22.52 16.72
C ASP A 111 2.15 -22.07 15.41
N LYS A 112 2.23 -20.79 15.05
CA LYS A 112 1.64 -20.28 13.80
C LYS A 112 2.56 -20.53 12.62
N PRO A 113 2.03 -21.05 11.48
CA PRO A 113 2.83 -21.20 10.27
C PRO A 113 3.23 -19.83 9.71
N PHE A 114 4.30 -19.81 8.93
CA PHE A 114 4.65 -18.68 8.08
C PHE A 114 3.74 -18.63 6.85
N ARG A 115 3.35 -17.42 6.47
CA ARG A 115 2.38 -17.13 5.42
C ARG A 115 2.87 -16.00 4.53
N SER A 116 2.29 -15.96 3.34
CA SER A 116 2.37 -14.86 2.38
C SER A 116 0.97 -14.43 1.96
N TRP A 117 0.85 -13.26 1.35
CA TRP A 117 -0.42 -12.78 0.83
C TRP A 117 -0.73 -13.36 -0.54
N PHE A 118 0.27 -13.45 -1.40
CA PHE A 118 0.17 -14.02 -2.73
C PHE A 118 1.43 -14.82 -3.05
N GLU A 119 1.28 -15.76 -3.97
CA GLU A 119 2.36 -16.53 -4.56
C GLU A 119 3.12 -15.63 -5.54
N LEU A 120 4.43 -15.80 -5.60
CA LEU A 120 5.27 -15.05 -6.52
C LEU A 120 5.65 -15.94 -7.69
N ASP A 121 5.49 -15.42 -8.89
CA ASP A 121 6.04 -16.03 -10.10
C ASP A 121 7.56 -15.91 -10.09
N HIS A 122 8.23 -17.07 -10.10
CA HIS A 122 9.68 -17.18 -10.09
C HIS A 122 10.33 -16.75 -11.41
N GLU A 123 9.58 -16.77 -12.52
CA GLU A 123 10.10 -16.41 -13.84
C GLU A 123 10.14 -14.89 -14.05
N TRP A 124 9.31 -14.12 -13.33
CA TRP A 124 9.03 -12.70 -13.61
C TRP A 124 9.34 -11.75 -12.46
N TYR A 125 10.47 -11.92 -11.77
CA TYR A 125 11.01 -10.94 -10.82
C TYR A 125 9.99 -10.44 -9.79
N PHE A 126 9.39 -11.35 -9.00
CA PHE A 126 8.43 -11.00 -7.94
C PHE A 126 7.06 -10.50 -8.38
N ARG A 127 6.61 -10.80 -9.61
CA ARG A 127 5.20 -10.56 -9.95
C ARG A 127 4.32 -11.57 -9.20
N PRO A 128 3.24 -11.14 -8.53
CA PRO A 128 2.28 -12.08 -7.97
C PRO A 128 1.63 -12.93 -9.07
N THR A 129 1.31 -14.20 -8.79
CA THR A 129 0.42 -14.95 -9.69
C THR A 129 -0.96 -14.31 -9.65
N GLU A 130 -1.57 -14.05 -10.81
CA GLU A 130 -2.85 -13.33 -10.89
C GLU A 130 -3.95 -14.00 -10.05
N ALA A 131 -3.99 -15.34 -10.03
CA ALA A 131 -4.96 -16.10 -9.24
C ALA A 131 -4.77 -15.92 -7.72
N SER A 132 -3.53 -15.99 -7.22
CA SER A 132 -3.27 -15.81 -5.79
C SER A 132 -3.44 -14.36 -5.36
N LYS A 133 -3.10 -13.40 -6.23
CA LYS A 133 -3.35 -11.98 -6.02
C LYS A 133 -4.83 -11.69 -5.85
N GLU A 134 -5.67 -12.10 -6.81
CA GLU A 134 -7.11 -11.82 -6.75
C GLU A 134 -7.73 -12.47 -5.51
N ALA A 135 -7.31 -13.70 -5.16
CA ALA A 135 -7.76 -14.35 -3.93
C ALA A 135 -7.36 -13.56 -2.68
N ALA A 136 -6.14 -13.03 -2.62
CA ALA A 136 -5.65 -12.21 -1.51
C ALA A 136 -6.41 -10.89 -1.39
N VAL A 137 -6.62 -10.19 -2.51
CA VAL A 137 -7.38 -8.93 -2.58
C VAL A 137 -8.81 -9.16 -2.15
N ALA A 138 -9.49 -10.17 -2.70
CA ALA A 138 -10.86 -10.51 -2.34
C ALA A 138 -11.00 -10.87 -0.85
N SER A 139 -10.06 -11.68 -0.32
CA SER A 139 -10.05 -12.03 1.10
C SER A 139 -9.81 -10.81 2.00
N MET A 140 -8.96 -9.87 1.60
CA MET A 140 -8.67 -8.67 2.38
C MET A 140 -9.85 -7.69 2.35
N VAL A 141 -10.52 -7.54 1.20
CA VAL A 141 -11.75 -6.74 1.08
C VAL A 141 -12.84 -7.30 2.00
N ASP A 142 -13.14 -8.61 1.93
CA ASP A 142 -14.12 -9.26 2.82
C ASP A 142 -13.75 -9.12 4.29
N TYR A 143 -12.46 -9.25 4.63
CA TYR A 143 -11.98 -9.04 6.00
C TYR A 143 -12.22 -7.61 6.47
N ILE A 144 -11.87 -6.61 5.67
CA ILE A 144 -12.06 -5.19 6.00
C ILE A 144 -13.54 -4.90 6.22
N GLU A 145 -14.41 -5.30 5.29
CA GLU A 145 -15.85 -5.07 5.39
C GLU A 145 -16.47 -5.70 6.64
N ARG A 146 -16.02 -6.89 7.06
CA ARG A 146 -16.49 -7.54 8.30
C ARG A 146 -15.94 -6.89 9.57
N GLN A 147 -14.79 -6.24 9.46
CA GLN A 147 -14.08 -5.67 10.60
C GLN A 147 -14.23 -4.15 10.68
N GLU A 148 -15.07 -3.51 9.86
CA GLU A 148 -15.33 -2.09 10.01
C GLU A 148 -15.89 -1.74 11.42
N PRO A 149 -15.57 -0.56 11.98
CA PRO A 149 -14.69 0.46 11.42
C PRO A 149 -13.20 0.14 11.60
N ILE A 150 -12.37 0.54 10.63
CA ILE A 150 -10.90 0.56 10.69
C ILE A 150 -10.46 2.01 10.48
N ASP A 151 -9.61 2.54 11.35
CA ASP A 151 -9.18 3.93 11.30
C ASP A 151 -7.92 4.11 10.46
N PHE A 152 -6.96 3.19 10.57
CA PHE A 152 -5.74 3.25 9.77
C PHE A 152 -5.15 1.87 9.52
N VAL A 153 -4.33 1.78 8.48
CA VAL A 153 -3.65 0.56 8.06
C VAL A 153 -2.16 0.70 8.34
N VAL A 154 -1.57 -0.39 8.85
CA VAL A 154 -0.12 -0.57 8.95
C VAL A 154 0.26 -1.77 8.10
N ALA A 155 1.06 -1.57 7.06
CA ALA A 155 1.47 -2.64 6.16
C ALA A 155 2.99 -2.79 6.15
N PHE A 156 3.48 -4.03 6.08
CA PHE A 156 4.90 -4.32 5.92
C PHE A 156 5.15 -5.07 4.60
N GLN A 157 6.15 -4.60 3.84
CA GLN A 157 6.69 -5.34 2.70
C GLN A 157 5.61 -5.72 1.66
N GLN A 158 5.37 -7.01 1.43
CA GLN A 158 4.43 -7.54 0.43
C GLN A 158 3.02 -7.01 0.63
N SER A 159 2.61 -6.82 1.88
CA SER A 159 1.27 -6.31 2.19
C SER A 159 1.07 -4.84 1.82
N ALA A 160 2.14 -4.04 1.71
CA ALA A 160 2.03 -2.66 1.24
C ALA A 160 1.53 -2.62 -0.21
N SER A 161 2.07 -3.48 -1.07
CA SER A 161 1.57 -3.67 -2.44
C SER A 161 0.12 -4.17 -2.46
N LEU A 162 -0.21 -5.17 -1.62
CA LEU A 162 -1.59 -5.66 -1.49
C LEU A 162 -2.56 -4.53 -1.14
N MET A 163 -2.21 -3.72 -0.13
CA MET A 163 -3.08 -2.64 0.33
C MET A 163 -3.25 -1.51 -0.68
N ASN A 164 -2.27 -1.29 -1.58
CA ASN A 164 -2.45 -0.37 -2.71
C ASN A 164 -3.55 -0.87 -3.66
N VAL A 165 -3.52 -2.15 -4.04
CA VAL A 165 -4.55 -2.76 -4.91
C VAL A 165 -5.92 -2.78 -4.22
N VAL A 166 -5.96 -3.12 -2.92
CA VAL A 166 -7.19 -3.08 -2.13
C VAL A 166 -7.75 -1.66 -2.03
N SER A 167 -6.89 -0.65 -1.86
CA SER A 167 -7.31 0.76 -1.84
C SER A 167 -7.97 1.17 -3.16
N GLU A 168 -7.35 0.79 -4.28
CA GLU A 168 -7.89 1.06 -5.61
C GLU A 168 -9.20 0.30 -5.86
N ARG A 169 -9.32 -0.95 -5.38
CA ARG A 169 -10.56 -1.73 -5.44
C ARG A 169 -11.70 -1.02 -4.71
N PHE A 170 -11.44 -0.50 -3.51
CA PHE A 170 -12.41 0.30 -2.76
C PHE A 170 -12.73 1.62 -3.46
N ARG A 171 -11.73 2.35 -3.98
CA ARG A 171 -11.98 3.59 -4.72
C ARG A 171 -12.87 3.36 -5.94
N ARG A 172 -12.59 2.32 -6.75
CA ARG A 172 -13.40 1.96 -7.92
C ARG A 172 -14.83 1.55 -7.54
N ALA A 173 -15.01 0.82 -6.44
CA ALA A 173 -16.31 0.28 -6.04
C ALA A 173 -17.16 1.25 -5.22
N LYS A 174 -16.55 2.06 -4.34
CA LYS A 174 -17.22 2.87 -3.32
C LYS A 174 -16.81 4.35 -3.34
N GLY A 175 -15.90 4.75 -4.22
CA GLY A 175 -15.39 6.13 -4.33
C GLY A 175 -14.23 6.45 -3.39
N SER A 176 -14.10 5.75 -2.25
CA SER A 176 -13.01 5.93 -1.28
C SER A 176 -12.76 4.66 -0.46
N VAL A 177 -11.64 4.64 0.27
CA VAL A 177 -11.33 3.61 1.26
C VAL A 177 -12.10 3.86 2.57
N PRO A 178 -12.43 2.80 3.34
CA PRO A 178 -13.12 2.95 4.63
C PRO A 178 -12.21 3.32 5.82
N TRP A 179 -10.94 3.64 5.59
CA TRP A 179 -9.97 4.08 6.61
C TRP A 179 -9.27 5.39 6.22
N GLN A 180 -8.60 6.02 7.19
CA GLN A 180 -8.23 7.44 7.12
C GLN A 180 -6.78 7.68 6.71
N MET A 181 -5.88 6.72 6.97
CA MET A 181 -4.48 6.82 6.57
C MET A 181 -3.78 5.46 6.47
N ASN A 182 -2.64 5.45 5.78
CA ASN A 182 -1.74 4.31 5.63
C ASN A 182 -0.38 4.57 6.26
N VAL A 183 0.22 3.56 6.87
CA VAL A 183 1.63 3.55 7.27
C VAL A 183 2.28 2.30 6.70
N HIS A 184 3.15 2.46 5.70
CA HIS A 184 3.81 1.36 5.02
C HIS A 184 5.28 1.30 5.42
N PHE A 185 5.75 0.10 5.77
CA PHE A 185 7.14 -0.15 6.17
C PHE A 185 7.83 -1.06 5.15
N CYS A 186 9.03 -0.69 4.71
CA CYS A 186 9.88 -1.47 3.81
C CYS A 186 9.13 -1.99 2.57
N SER A 187 8.43 -1.09 1.89
CA SER A 187 7.39 -1.40 0.94
C SER A 187 7.96 -1.98 -0.34
N THR A 188 7.29 -3.00 -0.87
CA THR A 188 7.54 -3.44 -2.24
C THR A 188 6.81 -2.52 -3.22
N PRO A 189 7.41 -2.20 -4.38
CA PRO A 189 6.68 -1.56 -5.46
C PRO A 189 5.54 -2.49 -5.89
N CYS A 190 4.37 -1.92 -6.18
CA CYS A 190 3.33 -2.66 -6.87
C CYS A 190 3.61 -2.51 -8.37
N ASN A 191 4.26 -3.51 -8.98
CA ASN A 191 4.39 -3.58 -10.43
C ASN A 191 3.22 -4.43 -10.94
N ASP A 192 2.02 -3.87 -10.85
CA ASP A 192 0.78 -4.56 -11.19
C ASP A 192 -0.05 -3.70 -12.14
N GLU A 193 -0.73 -4.35 -13.09
CA GLU A 193 -1.64 -3.73 -14.03
C GLU A 193 -2.73 -2.89 -13.32
N ASP A 194 -3.20 -3.34 -12.15
CA ASP A 194 -4.21 -2.61 -11.37
C ASP A 194 -3.68 -1.26 -10.87
N THR A 195 -2.43 -1.22 -10.43
CA THR A 195 -1.79 0.02 -9.96
C THR A 195 -1.26 0.89 -11.10
N ASP A 196 -0.88 0.29 -12.24
CA ASP A 196 -0.48 1.01 -13.45
C ASP A 196 -1.67 1.75 -14.10
N GLN A 197 -2.90 1.29 -13.84
CA GLN A 197 -4.14 1.91 -14.29
C GLN A 197 -4.67 3.01 -13.35
N ILE A 198 -3.95 3.36 -12.28
CA ILE A 198 -4.34 4.46 -11.40
C ILE A 198 -4.04 5.78 -12.13
N GLU A 199 -5.06 6.35 -12.77
CA GLU A 199 -4.97 7.64 -13.45
C GLU A 199 -4.95 8.83 -12.48
N GLU A 200 -5.71 8.72 -11.37
CA GLU A 200 -5.80 9.74 -10.33
C GLU A 200 -5.20 9.19 -9.03
N PRO A 201 -4.18 9.84 -8.45
CA PRO A 201 -3.55 9.37 -7.21
C PRO A 201 -4.57 9.25 -6.07
N LEU A 202 -4.41 8.21 -5.26
CA LEU A 202 -5.23 7.96 -4.08
C LEU A 202 -5.10 9.12 -3.09
N PRO A 203 -6.22 9.69 -2.60
CA PRO A 203 -6.19 10.84 -1.70
C PRO A 203 -5.82 10.48 -0.25
N THR A 204 -5.75 9.18 0.08
CA THR A 204 -5.47 8.69 1.43
C THR A 204 -4.04 9.07 1.86
N PRO A 205 -3.87 9.85 2.96
CA PRO A 205 -2.57 10.14 3.53
C PRO A 205 -1.77 8.86 3.77
N THR A 206 -0.54 8.83 3.24
CA THR A 206 0.31 7.66 3.29
C THR A 206 1.71 8.02 3.78
N PHE A 207 2.17 7.33 4.81
CA PHE A 207 3.51 7.49 5.39
C PHE A 207 4.34 6.26 5.02
N LEU A 208 5.41 6.49 4.27
CA LEU A 208 6.28 5.48 3.71
C LEU A 208 7.58 5.43 4.52
N VAL A 209 7.73 4.43 5.37
CA VAL A 209 8.90 4.23 6.24
C VAL A 209 9.89 3.27 5.58
N GLU A 210 11.04 3.78 5.15
CA GLU A 210 11.96 3.04 4.28
C GLU A 210 13.41 3.11 4.74
N CYS A 211 14.19 2.13 4.32
CA CYS A 211 15.64 2.14 4.48
C CYS A 211 16.32 2.23 3.09
N PRO A 212 17.13 3.28 2.84
CA PRO A 212 17.85 3.46 1.57
C PRO A 212 18.75 2.29 1.17
N ALA A 213 19.22 1.50 2.14
CA ALA A 213 20.07 0.33 1.88
C ALA A 213 19.29 -0.89 1.34
N THR A 214 17.96 -0.83 1.24
CA THR A 214 17.14 -1.97 0.80
C THR A 214 17.00 -1.99 -0.72
N HIS A 215 16.95 -3.20 -1.31
CA HIS A 215 16.80 -3.39 -2.76
C HIS A 215 15.48 -2.82 -3.34
N TRP A 216 14.53 -2.45 -2.49
CA TRP A 216 13.21 -1.94 -2.88
C TRP A 216 13.11 -0.42 -2.83
N TYR A 217 14.01 0.26 -2.13
CA TYR A 217 13.92 1.68 -1.83
C TYR A 217 13.70 2.55 -3.07
N GLU A 218 14.60 2.47 -4.06
CA GLU A 218 14.52 3.28 -5.28
C GLU A 218 13.24 2.99 -6.08
N LYS A 219 12.83 1.71 -6.12
CA LYS A 219 11.59 1.32 -6.83
C LYS A 219 10.36 1.83 -6.11
N ALA A 220 10.30 1.73 -4.78
CA ALA A 220 9.21 2.26 -3.98
C ALA A 220 9.11 3.79 -4.14
N ARG A 221 10.23 4.51 -4.06
CA ARG A 221 10.28 5.96 -4.27
C ARG A 221 9.89 6.42 -5.67
N ALA A 222 10.11 5.61 -6.70
CA ALA A 222 9.67 5.90 -8.05
C ALA A 222 8.16 5.66 -8.26
N VAL A 223 7.58 4.68 -7.56
CA VAL A 223 6.19 4.26 -7.76
C VAL A 223 5.22 5.05 -6.87
N TYR A 224 5.49 5.13 -5.57
CA TYR A 224 4.54 5.67 -4.58
C TYR A 224 4.08 7.11 -4.83
N PRO A 225 4.92 8.06 -5.30
CA PRO A 225 4.48 9.42 -5.61
C PRO A 225 3.44 9.50 -6.73
N ARG A 226 3.35 8.47 -7.58
CA ARG A 226 2.30 8.37 -8.60
C ARG A 226 1.00 7.77 -8.04
N LEU A 227 1.11 6.96 -6.98
CA LEU A 227 -0.02 6.27 -6.37
C LEU A 227 -0.78 7.14 -5.37
N PHE A 228 -0.13 8.08 -4.68
CA PHE A 228 -0.72 8.85 -3.59
C PHE A 228 -0.52 10.35 -3.78
N SER A 229 -1.58 11.14 -3.59
CA SER A 229 -1.48 12.61 -3.64
C SER A 229 -0.99 13.23 -2.32
N SER A 230 -1.07 12.48 -1.22
CA SER A 230 -0.54 12.84 0.09
C SER A 230 0.41 11.74 0.57
N LEU A 231 1.71 11.96 0.36
CA LEU A 231 2.76 11.01 0.67
C LEU A 231 3.88 11.69 1.46
N GLU A 232 4.26 11.10 2.59
CA GLU A 232 5.47 11.46 3.32
C GLU A 232 6.43 10.27 3.36
N VAL A 233 7.71 10.49 3.04
CA VAL A 233 8.74 9.45 3.09
C VAL A 233 9.63 9.67 4.32
N LEU A 234 9.76 8.63 5.13
CA LEU A 234 10.42 8.63 6.43
C LEU A 234 11.55 7.60 6.43
N GLU A 235 12.80 8.05 6.49
CA GLU A 235 13.95 7.16 6.31
C GLU A 235 14.58 6.68 7.62
N HIS A 236 15.13 5.47 7.61
CA HIS A 236 15.95 4.87 8.69
C HIS A 236 17.10 4.00 8.13
N GLU A 237 18.01 3.55 9.00
CA GLU A 237 19.23 2.81 8.60
C GLU A 237 19.25 1.34 9.06
N ASP A 238 18.16 0.85 9.63
CA ASP A 238 18.10 -0.50 10.24
C ASP A 238 17.99 -1.65 9.23
N GLY A 239 17.99 -1.36 7.93
CA GLY A 239 17.81 -2.35 6.86
C GLY A 239 16.34 -2.70 6.65
N PHE A 240 16.07 -3.94 6.24
CA PHE A 240 14.75 -4.40 5.81
C PHE A 240 13.88 -4.88 6.98
N VAL A 241 13.65 -3.99 7.95
CA VAL A 241 12.94 -4.27 9.21
C VAL A 241 12.19 -3.03 9.69
N PHE A 242 11.34 -3.19 10.70
CA PHE A 242 10.81 -2.04 11.44
C PHE A 242 11.95 -1.28 12.13
N PRO A 243 11.98 0.07 12.09
CA PRO A 243 12.99 0.86 12.77
C PRO A 243 13.10 0.49 14.25
N SER A 244 14.31 0.30 14.74
CA SER A 244 14.60 -0.08 16.12
C SER A 244 15.75 0.68 16.76
N THR A 245 16.59 1.37 15.98
CA THR A 245 17.75 2.10 16.49
C THR A 245 17.40 3.55 16.90
N PRO A 246 17.58 3.93 18.17
CA PRO A 246 17.44 5.32 18.61
C PRO A 246 18.62 6.21 18.15
N PRO A 247 18.44 7.54 18.04
CA PRO A 247 17.20 8.28 18.34
C PRO A 247 16.15 8.14 17.24
N ARG A 248 16.56 7.74 16.02
CA ARG A 248 15.72 7.80 14.83
C ARG A 248 14.43 7.01 14.95
N ALA A 249 14.49 5.77 15.45
CA ALA A 249 13.28 4.97 15.64
C ALA A 249 12.27 5.65 16.58
N THR A 250 12.75 6.27 17.67
CA THR A 250 11.88 7.00 18.63
C THR A 250 11.20 8.19 17.96
N GLU A 251 11.95 8.97 17.19
CA GLU A 251 11.43 10.13 16.44
C GLU A 251 10.36 9.71 15.43
N LEU A 252 10.65 8.67 14.64
CA LEU A 252 9.72 8.14 13.65
C LEU A 252 8.41 7.68 14.27
N TYR A 253 8.45 6.90 15.35
CA TYR A 253 7.22 6.43 15.99
C TYR A 253 6.46 7.54 16.71
N ALA A 254 7.15 8.56 17.24
CA ALA A 254 6.50 9.74 17.81
C ALA A 254 5.76 10.54 16.72
N HIS A 255 6.40 10.78 15.59
CA HIS A 255 5.79 11.44 14.43
C HIS A 255 4.58 10.66 13.91
N LEU A 256 4.73 9.35 13.65
CA LEU A 256 3.63 8.50 13.21
C LEU A 256 2.45 8.51 14.21
N ALA A 257 2.74 8.52 15.51
CA ALA A 257 1.69 8.59 16.53
C ALA A 257 0.94 9.93 16.52
N GLU A 258 1.63 11.04 16.25
CA GLU A 258 1.00 12.34 16.05
C GLU A 258 0.11 12.35 14.81
N GLN A 259 0.59 11.80 13.69
CA GLN A 259 -0.17 11.73 12.44
C GLN A 259 -1.43 10.86 12.57
N VAL A 260 -1.34 9.73 13.27
CA VAL A 260 -2.52 8.90 13.58
C VAL A 260 -3.56 9.71 14.36
N ARG A 261 -3.16 10.46 15.39
CA ARG A 261 -4.11 11.31 16.13
C ARG A 261 -4.73 12.37 15.23
N ARG A 262 -3.92 13.06 14.43
CA ARG A 262 -4.39 14.11 13.51
C ARG A 262 -5.43 13.59 12.50
N HIS A 263 -5.17 12.44 11.88
CA HIS A 263 -6.02 11.92 10.81
C HIS A 263 -7.17 11.02 11.28
N CYS A 264 -7.06 10.41 12.46
CA CYS A 264 -8.01 9.41 12.92
C CYS A 264 -8.85 9.84 14.14
N ASP A 265 -8.39 10.81 14.94
CA ASP A 265 -9.16 11.30 16.08
C ASP A 265 -10.25 12.30 15.63
N PRO A 266 -11.54 11.99 15.79
CA PRO A 266 -12.62 12.90 15.41
C PRO A 266 -12.53 14.25 16.09
N ALA A 267 -12.09 14.28 17.36
CA ALA A 267 -12.03 15.51 18.14
C ALA A 267 -11.02 16.49 17.54
N LEU A 268 -9.88 15.99 17.06
CA LEU A 268 -8.84 16.81 16.43
C LEU A 268 -9.18 17.19 14.99
N ARG A 269 -9.89 16.32 14.25
CA ARG A 269 -10.33 16.63 12.88
C ARG A 269 -11.37 17.76 12.83
N ALA A 270 -12.20 17.89 13.85
CA ALA A 270 -13.20 18.95 13.92
C ALA A 270 -12.59 20.35 14.11
N GLU A 271 -11.35 20.43 14.60
CA GLU A 271 -10.64 21.68 14.83
C GLU A 271 -9.84 22.18 13.62
N GLU A 272 -9.58 21.34 12.61
CA GLU A 272 -8.96 21.80 11.37
C GLU A 272 -9.97 22.58 10.53
N PRO A 273 -9.71 23.87 10.23
CA PRO A 273 -10.54 24.62 9.29
C PRO A 273 -10.54 23.88 7.95
N PRO A 274 -11.68 23.85 7.23
CA PRO A 274 -11.76 23.16 5.95
C PRO A 274 -10.59 23.61 5.07
N ALA A 275 -9.84 22.64 4.53
CA ALA A 275 -8.72 22.92 3.66
C ALA A 275 -9.17 23.95 2.63
N VAL A 276 -8.55 25.13 2.66
CA VAL A 276 -8.79 26.15 1.65
C VAL A 276 -8.40 25.48 0.34
N GLY A 277 -9.41 25.18 -0.49
CA GLY A 277 -9.18 24.53 -1.77
C GLY A 277 -8.10 25.29 -2.53
N PRO A 278 -7.35 24.61 -3.43
CA PRO A 278 -6.37 25.30 -4.26
C PRO A 278 -7.02 26.56 -4.83
N PRO A 279 -6.38 27.74 -4.72
CA PRO A 279 -6.98 28.98 -5.18
C PRO A 279 -7.49 28.74 -6.60
N ALA A 280 -8.77 29.05 -6.84
CA ALA A 280 -9.37 28.88 -8.14
C ALA A 280 -8.43 29.53 -9.16
N LEU A 281 -7.85 28.71 -10.05
CA LEU A 281 -7.03 29.21 -11.15
C LEU A 281 -7.89 30.24 -11.88
N ARG A 282 -7.40 31.48 -11.94
CA ARG A 282 -8.07 32.54 -12.69
C ARG A 282 -8.19 32.07 -14.13
N ASP A 283 -9.33 32.35 -14.78
CA ASP A 283 -9.59 31.89 -16.16
C ASP A 283 -8.49 32.29 -17.16
N ASP A 284 -7.68 33.31 -16.83
CA ASP A 284 -6.56 33.79 -17.62
C ASP A 284 -5.31 32.87 -17.61
N GLU A 285 -5.21 31.89 -16.71
CA GLU A 285 -4.09 30.93 -16.65
C GLU A 285 -4.35 29.62 -17.41
N ARG A 286 -5.56 29.43 -18.00
CA ARG A 286 -5.91 28.22 -18.76
C ARG A 286 -5.37 28.17 -20.19
N VAL A 287 -4.61 29.17 -20.62
CA VAL A 287 -4.08 29.24 -21.99
C VAL A 287 -2.56 29.37 -21.96
N ARG A 288 -1.86 28.23 -22.03
CA ARG A 288 -0.58 27.99 -22.73
C ARG A 288 0.10 26.72 -22.19
N VAL A 289 -0.44 25.55 -22.54
CA VAL A 289 0.38 24.34 -22.67
C VAL A 289 -0.09 23.63 -23.94
N ARG A 290 0.33 24.17 -25.08
CA ARG A 290 0.43 23.43 -26.34
C ARG A 290 1.79 23.74 -26.93
N ASP A 291 2.44 22.68 -27.38
CA ASP A 291 3.64 22.65 -28.21
C ASP A 291 4.95 23.04 -27.53
N THR A 292 5.57 22.04 -26.90
CA THR A 292 7.00 21.82 -27.11
C THR A 292 7.22 20.35 -27.44
N GLU A 293 7.52 20.12 -28.72
CA GLU A 293 8.11 18.91 -29.28
C GLU A 293 9.38 18.55 -28.50
N LEU A 294 9.49 17.29 -28.09
CA LEU A 294 10.72 16.70 -27.57
C LEU A 294 11.32 15.83 -28.67
N TRP A 295 12.54 16.22 -29.07
CA TRP A 295 13.52 15.41 -29.77
C TRP A 295 14.12 14.35 -28.83
#